data_AF-A0A6N4T8M6-F1
#
_entry.id   AF-A0A6N4T8M6-F1
#
_cell.length_a   1.000
_cell.length_b   1.000
_cell.length_c   1.000
_cell.angle_alpha   90.00
_cell.angle_beta   90.00
_cell.angle_gamma   90.00
#
_symmetry.space_group_name_H-M   'P 1'
#
loop_
_entity.id
_entity.type
_entity.pdbx_description
1 polymer ?
#
loop_
_entity_poly.entity_id
_entity_poly.type
_entity_poly.pdbx_seq_one_letter_code
_entity_poly.pdbx_strand_id
1 'polypeptide(L)'
;MSIKALVESSTTQEDKPTADEILLYCGTTQISHEFFFNQFSLEVARGFHEQRYTYEDCDAVMNHLFNIMTTAPFFDTEINIPEPAFSIFLTFDSGEYHHPHDLPHENPIEKHTRPGVSEILKLHTYRE
;
A
#
# COMPACT_ATOMS: atom_id res chain seq x y z
N MET A 1 -10.21 0.55 16.70
CA MET A 1 -9.77 1.35 15.55
C MET A 1 -9.98 0.51 14.29
N SER A 2 -10.34 1.07 13.14
CA SER A 2 -10.47 0.32 11.88
C SER A 2 -9.21 0.44 11.03
N ILE A 3 -8.99 -0.45 10.06
CA ILE A 3 -7.89 -0.35 9.09
C ILE A 3 -7.93 1.00 8.36
N LYS A 4 -9.12 1.46 7.95
CA LYS A 4 -9.30 2.78 7.34
C LYS A 4 -8.79 3.93 8.21
N ALA A 5 -9.07 3.89 9.52
CA ALA A 5 -8.59 4.92 10.45
C ALA A 5 -7.07 4.87 10.67
N LEU A 6 -6.47 3.66 10.64
CA LEU A 6 -5.01 3.50 10.69
C LEU A 6 -4.35 4.10 9.43
N VAL A 7 -4.92 3.84 8.26
CA VAL A 7 -4.45 4.42 6.98
C VAL A 7 -4.53 5.94 7.04
N GLU A 8 -5.67 6.49 7.45
CA GLU A 8 -5.87 7.93 7.56
C GLU A 8 -4.84 8.58 8.50
N SER A 9 -4.55 7.98 9.66
CA SER A 9 -3.50 8.45 10.56
C SER A 9 -2.12 8.41 9.89
N SER A 10 -1.81 7.32 9.20
CA SER A 10 -0.51 7.09 8.55
C SER A 10 -0.23 8.08 7.41
N THR A 11 -1.26 8.45 6.65
CA THR A 11 -1.14 9.34 5.48
C THR A 11 -1.36 10.82 5.79
N THR A 12 -1.80 11.19 7.00
CA THR A 12 -2.09 12.59 7.35
C THR A 12 -1.36 13.12 8.58
N GLN A 13 -0.94 12.24 9.48
CA GLN A 13 -0.27 12.60 10.75
C GLN A 13 1.15 12.03 10.84
N GLU A 14 1.63 11.39 9.77
CA GLU A 14 2.91 10.66 9.69
C GLU A 14 3.08 9.54 10.73
N ASP A 15 2.00 9.16 11.41
CA ASP A 15 1.98 8.12 12.44
C ASP A 15 1.82 6.73 11.81
N LYS A 16 2.89 6.25 11.18
CA LYS A 16 2.92 4.95 10.50
C LYS A 16 2.98 3.81 11.53
N PRO A 17 2.18 2.74 11.38
CA PRO A 17 2.10 1.68 12.37
C PRO A 17 3.43 0.92 12.46
N THR A 18 3.85 0.61 13.67
CA THR A 18 4.98 -0.26 13.96
C THR A 18 4.62 -1.74 13.82
N ALA A 19 5.63 -2.61 13.72
CA ALA A 19 5.44 -4.05 13.70
C ALA A 19 4.66 -4.56 14.93
N ASP A 20 4.98 -4.06 16.13
CA ASP A 20 4.31 -4.46 17.38
C ASP A 20 2.83 -4.03 17.40
N GLU A 21 2.51 -2.85 16.88
CA GLU A 21 1.14 -2.37 16.76
C GLU A 21 0.32 -3.20 15.77
N ILE A 22 0.92 -3.61 14.66
CA ILE A 22 0.27 -4.50 13.68
C ILE A 22 0.02 -5.87 14.29
N LEU A 23 1.00 -6.45 15.00
CA LEU A 23 0.84 -7.73 15.69
C LEU A 23 -0.27 -7.67 16.76
N LEU A 24 -0.26 -6.60 17.56
CA LEU A 24 -1.29 -6.36 18.57
C LEU A 24 -2.67 -6.20 17.92
N TYR A 25 -2.76 -5.42 16.85
CA TYR A 25 -4.01 -5.23 16.11
C TYR A 25 -4.54 -6.56 15.57
N CYS A 26 -3.73 -7.31 14.82
CA CYS A 26 -4.13 -8.58 14.24
C CYS A 26 -4.57 -9.59 15.31
N GLY A 27 -3.81 -9.68 16.43
CA GLY A 27 -4.13 -10.56 17.55
C GLY A 27 -5.42 -10.18 18.26
N THR A 28 -5.67 -8.88 18.48
CA THR A 28 -6.88 -8.40 19.17
C THR A 28 -8.13 -8.46 18.30
N THR A 29 -8.00 -8.24 16.98
CA THR A 29 -9.12 -8.31 16.04
C THR A 29 -9.30 -9.69 15.40
N GLN A 30 -8.43 -10.66 15.71
CA GLN A 30 -8.45 -12.02 15.18
C GLN A 30 -8.45 -12.08 13.63
N ILE A 31 -7.70 -11.19 12.98
CA ILE A 31 -7.49 -11.23 11.53
C ILE A 31 -6.09 -11.75 11.22
N SER A 32 -5.91 -12.36 10.05
CA SER A 32 -4.58 -12.80 9.62
C SER A 32 -3.71 -11.60 9.19
N HIS A 33 -2.39 -11.76 9.22
CA HIS A 33 -1.46 -10.74 8.73
C HIS A 33 -1.70 -10.46 7.25
N GLU A 34 -1.94 -11.50 6.45
CA GLU A 34 -2.24 -11.38 5.02
C GLU A 34 -3.47 -10.49 4.78
N PHE A 35 -4.54 -10.74 5.54
CA PHE A 35 -5.74 -9.92 5.44
C PHE A 35 -5.45 -8.46 5.83
N PHE A 36 -4.71 -8.23 6.91
CA PHE A 36 -4.35 -6.87 7.33
C PHE A 36 -3.59 -6.11 6.24
N PHE A 37 -2.46 -6.65 5.76
CA PHE A 37 -1.62 -5.96 4.78
C PHE A 37 -2.36 -5.73 3.47
N ASN A 38 -3.12 -6.72 2.99
CA ASN A 38 -3.94 -6.56 1.80
C ASN A 38 -4.99 -5.46 1.93
N GLN A 39 -5.72 -5.44 3.03
CA GLN A 39 -6.75 -4.42 3.27
C GLN A 39 -6.15 -3.03 3.49
N PHE A 40 -5.04 -2.94 4.22
CA PHE A 40 -4.36 -1.68 4.44
C PHE A 40 -3.87 -1.09 3.12
N SER A 41 -3.15 -1.87 2.31
CA SER A 41 -2.65 -1.43 1.01
C SER A 41 -3.79 -1.04 0.05
N LEU A 42 -4.90 -1.79 0.05
CA LEU A 42 -6.09 -1.43 -0.73
C LEU A 42 -6.69 -0.09 -0.30
N GLU A 43 -6.74 0.20 0.99
CA GLU A 43 -7.27 1.47 1.50
C GLU A 43 -6.33 2.66 1.19
N VAL A 44 -5.01 2.45 1.18
CA VAL A 44 -4.02 3.43 0.68
C VAL A 44 -4.25 3.70 -0.81
N ALA A 45 -4.32 2.64 -1.63
CA ALA A 45 -4.56 2.74 -3.06
C ALA A 45 -5.90 3.44 -3.38
N ARG A 46 -6.96 3.11 -2.62
CA ARG A 46 -8.27 3.77 -2.73
C ARG A 46 -8.18 5.26 -2.41
N GLY A 47 -7.47 5.62 -1.34
CA GLY A 47 -7.27 7.02 -0.96
C GLY A 47 -6.51 7.82 -2.01
N PHE A 48 -5.47 7.25 -2.60
CA PHE A 48 -4.77 7.86 -3.72
C PHE A 48 -5.66 8.02 -4.96
N HIS A 49 -6.43 6.98 -5.32
CA HIS A 49 -7.34 7.01 -6.47
C HIS A 49 -8.43 8.07 -6.33
N GLU A 50 -8.97 8.23 -5.12
CA GLU A 50 -9.99 9.21 -4.76
C GLU A 50 -9.41 10.61 -4.48
N GLN A 51 -8.10 10.82 -4.70
CA GLN A 51 -7.39 12.08 -4.45
C GLN A 51 -7.49 12.57 -3.00
N ARG A 52 -7.67 11.65 -2.05
CA ARG A 52 -7.66 11.96 -0.60
C ARG A 52 -6.25 12.11 -0.05
N TYR A 53 -5.29 11.41 -0.64
CA TYR A 53 -3.88 11.40 -0.22
C TYR A 53 -2.98 11.74 -1.41
N THR A 54 -1.83 12.36 -1.12
CA THR A 54 -0.83 12.65 -2.15
C THR A 54 -0.11 11.37 -2.60
N TYR A 55 0.64 11.45 -3.70
CA TYR A 55 1.48 10.32 -4.11
C TYR A 55 2.56 10.06 -3.04
N GLU A 56 3.19 11.13 -2.56
CA GLU A 56 4.29 11.10 -1.61
C GLU A 56 3.87 10.47 -0.27
N ASP A 57 2.66 10.79 0.22
CA ASP A 57 2.15 10.20 1.46
C ASP A 57 1.89 8.70 1.29
N CYS A 58 1.26 8.31 0.18
CA CYS A 58 0.96 6.91 -0.09
C CYS A 58 2.22 6.08 -0.33
N ASP A 59 3.16 6.62 -1.11
CA ASP A 59 4.43 5.98 -1.38
C ASP A 59 5.23 5.75 -0.09
N ALA A 60 5.37 6.79 0.74
CA ALA A 60 6.07 6.67 2.02
C ALA A 60 5.42 5.63 2.96
N VAL A 61 4.09 5.49 2.93
CA VAL A 61 3.37 4.48 3.70
C VAL A 61 3.59 3.08 3.11
N MET A 62 3.55 2.90 1.79
CA MET A 62 3.77 1.61 1.15
C MET A 62 5.22 1.13 1.30
N ASN A 63 6.20 2.02 1.18
CA ASN A 63 7.61 1.76 1.46
C ASN A 63 7.83 1.33 2.92
N HIS A 64 7.16 1.99 3.87
CA HIS A 64 7.21 1.60 5.28
C HIS A 64 6.60 0.21 5.53
N LEU A 65 5.42 -0.07 4.96
CA LEU A 65 4.79 -1.39 5.08
C LEU A 65 5.64 -2.48 4.45
N PHE A 66 6.26 -2.22 3.31
CA PHE A 66 7.11 -3.17 2.64
C PHE A 66 8.26 -3.62 3.54
N ASN A 67 8.97 -2.67 4.17
CA ASN A 67 10.01 -2.96 5.15
C ASN A 67 9.52 -3.85 6.31
N ILE A 68 8.30 -3.63 6.78
CA ILE A 68 7.69 -4.47 7.82
C ILE A 68 7.37 -5.87 7.28
N MET A 69 6.71 -5.95 6.13
CA MET A 69 6.31 -7.22 5.50
C MET A 69 7.50 -8.14 5.25
N THR A 70 8.65 -7.59 4.82
CA THR A 70 9.90 -8.33 4.56
C THR A 70 10.71 -8.63 5.82
N THR A 71 10.19 -8.36 7.02
CA THR A 71 10.90 -8.59 8.29
C THR A 71 10.16 -9.62 9.14
N ALA A 72 10.90 -10.50 9.83
CA ALA A 72 10.32 -11.39 10.82
C ALA A 72 9.61 -10.57 11.94
N PRO A 73 8.41 -10.97 12.42
CA PRO A 73 7.79 -12.29 12.25
C PRO A 73 6.73 -12.36 11.12
N PHE A 74 6.76 -11.45 10.14
CA PHE A 74 5.77 -11.43 9.05
C PHE A 74 6.15 -12.42 7.94
N PHE A 75 6.56 -11.94 6.76
CA PHE A 75 6.76 -12.79 5.59
C PHE A 75 8.22 -13.10 5.28
N ASP A 76 9.15 -12.40 5.95
CA ASP A 76 10.62 -12.57 5.92
C ASP A 76 11.29 -12.33 4.55
N THR A 77 10.56 -12.54 3.45
CA THR A 77 11.04 -12.37 2.07
C THR A 77 9.92 -11.85 1.19
N GLU A 78 10.29 -11.13 0.12
CA GLU A 78 9.35 -10.58 -0.86
C GLU A 78 8.46 -11.64 -1.52
N ILE A 79 8.99 -12.85 -1.72
CA ILE A 79 8.30 -13.98 -2.36
C ILE A 79 7.03 -14.39 -1.60
N ASN A 80 6.96 -14.08 -0.31
CA ASN A 80 5.86 -14.46 0.56
C ASN A 80 4.88 -13.30 0.83
N ILE A 81 5.12 -12.11 0.26
CA ILE A 81 4.23 -10.96 0.50
C ILE A 81 2.86 -11.24 -0.16
N PRO A 82 1.76 -11.03 0.56
CA PRO A 82 0.41 -11.33 0.06
C PRO A 82 -0.03 -10.36 -1.04
N GLU A 83 -0.89 -10.84 -1.93
CA GLU A 83 -1.55 -10.03 -2.95
C GLU A 83 -2.94 -9.56 -2.47
N PRO A 84 -3.34 -8.29 -2.71
CA PRO A 84 -2.69 -7.33 -3.61
C PRO A 84 -1.63 -6.41 -2.97
N ALA A 85 -1.23 -6.63 -1.70
CA ALA A 85 -0.31 -5.71 -1.03
C ALA A 85 1.02 -5.53 -1.79
N PHE A 86 1.59 -6.62 -2.32
CA PHE A 86 2.81 -6.55 -3.11
C PHE A 86 2.62 -5.81 -4.44
N SER A 87 1.57 -6.15 -5.21
CA SER A 87 1.26 -5.45 -6.46
C SER A 87 1.04 -3.94 -6.26
N ILE A 88 0.42 -3.55 -5.15
CA ILE A 88 0.21 -2.13 -4.82
C ILE A 88 1.55 -1.46 -4.51
N PHE A 89 2.42 -2.08 -3.71
CA PHE A 89 3.77 -1.56 -3.45
C PHE A 89 4.53 -1.33 -4.77
N LEU A 90 4.60 -2.34 -5.64
CA LEU A 90 5.27 -2.23 -6.95
C LEU A 90 4.69 -1.11 -7.83
N THR A 91 3.38 -0.86 -7.72
CA THR A 91 2.72 0.20 -8.48
C THR A 91 3.15 1.60 -8.00
N PHE A 92 3.32 1.78 -6.69
CA PHE A 92 3.84 3.05 -6.14
C PHE A 92 5.33 3.23 -6.48
N ASP A 93 6.14 2.18 -6.31
CA ASP A 93 7.57 2.15 -6.69
C ASP A 93 7.80 2.51 -8.17
N SER A 94 6.93 2.01 -9.07
CA SER A 94 6.98 2.36 -10.50
C SER A 94 6.73 3.86 -10.80
N GLY A 95 6.17 4.60 -9.85
CA GLY A 95 5.94 6.04 -9.96
C GLY A 95 7.17 6.89 -9.64
N GLU A 96 8.22 6.31 -9.04
CA GLU A 96 9.37 7.07 -8.54
C GLU A 96 10.31 7.54 -9.66
N TYR A 97 10.30 6.87 -10.82
CA TYR A 97 11.29 7.10 -11.87
C TYR A 97 10.71 6.99 -13.29
N HIS A 98 11.38 7.66 -14.22
CA HIS A 98 11.11 7.49 -15.66
C HIS A 98 11.65 6.14 -16.14
N HIS A 99 10.78 5.34 -16.76
CA HIS A 99 11.14 4.07 -17.37
C HIS A 99 11.87 4.28 -18.72
N PRO A 100 12.61 3.28 -19.24
CA PRO A 100 13.43 3.39 -20.47
C PRO A 100 12.68 3.83 -21.75
N HIS A 101 11.35 3.90 -21.72
CA HIS A 101 10.50 4.32 -22.84
C HIS A 101 9.59 5.51 -22.49
N ASP A 102 9.84 6.15 -21.36
CA ASP A 102 9.14 7.38 -20.98
C ASP A 102 9.74 8.58 -21.67
N LEU A 103 8.87 9.48 -22.12
CA LEU A 103 9.28 10.77 -22.63
C LEU A 103 9.73 11.63 -21.43
N PRO A 104 10.74 12.52 -21.60
CA PRO A 104 11.27 13.33 -20.51
C PRO A 104 10.28 14.27 -19.82
N HIS A 105 9.11 14.50 -20.42
CA HIS A 105 8.07 15.39 -19.91
C HIS A 105 6.84 14.64 -19.37
N GLU A 106 6.81 13.31 -19.48
CA GLU A 106 5.73 12.51 -18.90
C GLU A 106 5.89 12.44 -17.39
N ASN A 107 4.79 12.56 -16.65
CA ASN A 107 4.83 12.31 -15.21
C ASN A 107 4.73 10.79 -14.96
N PRO A 108 5.74 10.13 -14.36
CA PRO A 108 5.70 8.69 -14.10
C PRO A 108 4.51 8.27 -13.22
N ILE A 109 4.09 9.12 -12.28
CA ILE A 109 2.92 8.86 -11.41
C ILE A 109 1.64 8.75 -12.25
N GLU A 110 1.46 9.68 -13.20
CA GLU A 110 0.28 9.70 -14.08
C GLU A 110 0.33 8.56 -15.10
N LYS A 111 1.53 8.16 -15.52
CA LYS A 111 1.73 7.13 -16.55
C LYS A 111 1.68 5.70 -16.01
N HIS A 112 2.21 5.46 -14.81
CA HIS A 112 2.40 4.12 -14.25
C HIS A 112 1.55 3.89 -13.00
N THR A 113 1.70 4.75 -11.97
CA THR A 113 1.02 4.54 -10.69
C THR A 113 -0.50 4.67 -10.81
N ARG A 114 -1.01 5.73 -11.44
CA ARG A 114 -2.47 5.93 -11.55
C ARG A 114 -3.18 4.82 -12.32
N PRO A 115 -2.70 4.39 -13.52
CA PRO A 115 -3.31 3.27 -14.22
C PRO A 115 -3.23 1.96 -13.43
N GLY A 116 -2.07 1.65 -12.84
CA GLY A 116 -1.90 0.42 -12.04
C GLY A 116 -2.82 0.37 -10.83
N VAL A 117 -2.94 1.47 -10.07
CA VAL A 117 -3.87 1.57 -8.94
C VAL A 117 -5.31 1.38 -9.41
N SER A 118 -5.70 2.01 -10.54
CA SER A 118 -7.05 1.84 -11.07
C SER A 118 -7.36 0.39 -11.47
N GLU A 119 -6.40 -0.32 -12.06
CA GLU A 119 -6.56 -1.72 -12.44
C GLU A 119 -6.70 -2.63 -11.22
N ILE A 120 -5.81 -2.49 -10.23
CA ILE A 120 -5.87 -3.26 -8.99
C ILE A 120 -7.21 -3.04 -8.28
N LEU A 121 -7.66 -1.78 -8.15
CA LEU A 121 -8.94 -1.48 -7.51
C LEU A 121 -10.12 -2.09 -8.27
N LYS A 122 -10.13 -2.06 -9.61
CA LYS A 122 -11.18 -2.72 -10.42
C LYS A 122 -11.28 -4.22 -10.12
N LEU A 123 -10.15 -4.91 -9.92
CA LEU A 123 -10.12 -6.34 -9.58
C LEU A 123 -10.67 -6.62 -8.17
N HIS A 124 -10.60 -5.65 -7.26
CA HIS A 124 -10.96 -5.80 -5.85
C HIS A 124 -12.26 -5.08 -5.45
N THR A 125 -12.98 -4.47 -6.39
CA THR A 125 -14.26 -3.78 -6.15
C THR A 125 -15.48 -4.71 -6.28
N TYR A 126 -15.33 -5.93 -6.80
CA TYR A 126 -16.44 -6.87 -7.07
C TYR A 126 -16.67 -7.95 -5.99
N ARG A 127 -16.34 -7.71 -4.73
CA ARG A 127 -16.61 -8.65 -3.63
C ARG A 127 -17.26 -7.94 -2.45
N GLU A 128 -18.54 -7.62 -2.60
CA GLU A 128 -19.48 -7.41 -1.49
C GLU A 128 -20.55 -8.50 -1.52
#